data_AF-A0A7I8CNN9-F1
#
_entry.id   AF-A0A7I8CNN9-F1
#
_cell.length_a   1.000
_cell.length_b   1.000
_cell.length_c   1.000
_cell.angle_alpha   90.00
_cell.angle_beta   90.00
_cell.angle_gamma   90.00
#
_symmetry.space_group_name_H-M   'P 1'
#
loop_
_entity.id
_entity.type
_entity.pdbx_description
1 polymer ?
#
loop_
_entity_poly.entity_id
_entity_poly.type
_entity_poly.pdbx_seq_one_letter_code
_entity_poly.pdbx_strand_id
1 'polypeptide(L)'
;MHPYASPSILDDVALVTFDGAGTFQRTDFGMIGGLPKGGKTTFNPNQQGSYTVNPDCTGTMTVVYTAGGAVPAGVETDLNIVVASDGTLVESVVYRAVTVSGSSGNGDVTCPKNCEQGVQEYFEGRKILVFGFR
;
A
#
# COMPACT_ATOMS: atom_id res chain seq x y z
N MET A 1 7.09 14.76 -13.81
CA MET A 1 7.51 13.37 -13.48
C MET A 1 8.35 12.81 -14.61
N HIS A 2 9.30 11.92 -14.30
CA HIS A 2 10.09 11.20 -15.31
C HIS A 2 9.59 9.74 -15.37
N PRO A 3 9.12 9.25 -16.52
CA PRO A 3 8.57 7.91 -16.62
C PRO A 3 9.68 6.85 -16.50
N TYR A 4 9.35 5.68 -15.98
CA TYR A 4 10.18 4.48 -16.12
C TYR A 4 10.27 4.05 -17.59
N ALA A 5 11.28 3.24 -17.94
CA ALA A 5 11.40 2.66 -19.28
C ALA A 5 10.17 1.82 -19.63
N SER A 6 9.65 1.12 -18.61
CA SER A 6 8.40 0.39 -18.62
C SER A 6 7.68 0.64 -17.29
N PRO A 7 6.34 0.75 -17.26
CA PRO A 7 5.58 0.77 -16.02
C PRO A 7 5.94 -0.44 -15.14
N SER A 8 6.12 -0.22 -13.85
CA SER A 8 6.28 -1.32 -12.89
C SER A 8 4.90 -1.91 -12.61
N ILE A 9 4.72 -3.19 -12.90
CA ILE A 9 3.49 -3.92 -12.55
C ILE A 9 3.59 -4.36 -11.11
N LEU A 10 2.59 -4.00 -10.31
CA LEU A 10 2.45 -4.38 -8.92
C LEU A 10 1.19 -5.23 -8.76
N ASP A 11 1.30 -6.31 -8.00
CA ASP A 11 0.18 -7.19 -7.66
C ASP A 11 0.37 -7.66 -6.21
N ASP A 12 -0.49 -7.15 -5.33
CA ASP A 12 -0.41 -7.35 -3.89
C ASP A 12 -1.74 -7.88 -3.34
N VAL A 13 -1.68 -8.81 -2.40
CA VAL A 13 -2.80 -9.22 -1.57
C VAL A 13 -2.45 -8.98 -0.11
N ALA A 14 -3.42 -8.51 0.68
CA ALA A 14 -3.19 -8.20 2.07
C ALA A 14 -4.38 -8.51 2.97
N LEU A 15 -4.06 -8.91 4.20
CA LEU A 15 -4.96 -8.86 5.35
C LEU A 15 -4.67 -7.58 6.13
N VAL A 16 -5.70 -6.75 6.34
CA VAL A 16 -5.59 -5.50 7.11
C VAL A 16 -6.46 -5.60 8.35
N THR A 17 -5.87 -5.31 9.51
CA THR A 17 -6.54 -5.29 10.81
C THR A 17 -6.53 -3.87 11.35
N PHE A 18 -7.69 -3.23 11.34
CA PHE A 18 -7.89 -1.88 11.87
C PHE A 18 -8.14 -1.93 13.38
N ASP A 19 -7.57 -0.99 14.12
CA ASP A 19 -7.69 -0.90 15.58
C ASP A 19 -8.94 -0.14 16.06
N GLY A 20 -9.63 0.58 15.17
CA GLY A 20 -10.74 1.46 15.51
C GLY A 20 -10.32 2.83 16.07
N ALA A 21 -9.03 3.11 16.16
CA ALA A 21 -8.43 4.30 16.76
C ALA A 21 -7.50 5.07 15.79
N GLY A 22 -7.44 4.66 14.51
CA GLY A 22 -6.72 5.35 13.46
C GLY A 22 -5.40 4.69 13.06
N THR A 23 -5.13 3.47 13.50
CA THR A 23 -3.99 2.67 13.04
C THR A 23 -4.39 1.27 12.55
N PHE A 24 -3.58 0.68 11.70
CA PHE A 24 -3.82 -0.69 11.24
C PHE A 24 -2.52 -1.47 11.11
N GLN A 25 -2.64 -2.78 11.28
CA GLN A 25 -1.59 -3.74 10.92
C GLN A 25 -1.93 -4.43 9.61
N ARG A 26 -0.91 -4.77 8.83
CA ARG A 26 -1.03 -5.38 7.51
C ARG A 26 -0.11 -6.60 7.41
N THR A 27 -0.70 -7.71 7.00
CA THR A 27 0.04 -8.90 6.54
C THR A 27 -0.15 -9.00 5.03
N ASP A 28 0.93 -8.90 4.26
CA ASP A 28 0.84 -8.86 2.80
C ASP A 28 1.76 -9.86 2.10
N PHE A 29 1.42 -10.14 0.85
CA PHE A 29 2.30 -10.74 -0.15
C PHE A 29 2.16 -9.92 -1.43
N GLY A 30 3.27 -9.74 -2.14
CA GLY A 30 3.31 -8.85 -3.29
C GLY A 30 4.31 -9.28 -4.34
N MET A 31 4.03 -8.90 -5.58
CA MET A 31 4.85 -9.16 -6.77
C MET A 31 5.18 -7.84 -7.46
N ILE A 32 6.43 -7.69 -7.91
CA ILE A 32 6.90 -6.55 -8.71
C ILE A 32 7.49 -7.10 -10.00
N GLY A 33 6.89 -6.75 -11.14
CA GLY A 33 7.36 -7.22 -12.45
C GLY A 33 7.40 -8.75 -12.59
N GLY A 34 6.46 -9.46 -11.94
CA GLY A 34 6.40 -10.92 -11.94
C GLY A 34 7.36 -11.63 -10.97
N LEU A 35 8.08 -10.89 -10.12
CA LEU A 35 8.96 -11.44 -9.09
C LEU A 35 8.45 -11.12 -7.68
N PRO A 36 8.62 -12.02 -6.69
CA PRO A 36 8.22 -11.74 -5.32
C PRO A 36 8.94 -10.51 -4.76
N LYS A 37 8.17 -9.61 -4.14
CA LYS A 37 8.67 -8.40 -3.48
C LYS A 37 9.76 -8.80 -2.48
N GLY A 38 10.93 -8.16 -2.59
CA GLY A 38 12.09 -8.48 -1.73
C GLY A 38 12.64 -9.90 -1.87
N GLY A 39 12.27 -10.65 -2.91
CA GLY A 39 12.61 -12.06 -3.05
C GLY A 39 11.95 -12.98 -2.02
N LYS A 40 10.96 -12.49 -1.26
CA LYS A 40 10.27 -13.27 -0.22
C LYS A 40 9.04 -13.95 -0.79
N THR A 41 8.96 -15.27 -0.63
CA THR A 41 7.85 -16.11 -1.13
C THR A 41 6.79 -16.43 -0.07
N THR A 42 6.81 -15.71 1.05
CA THR A 42 5.89 -15.90 2.18
C THR A 42 5.27 -14.57 2.57
N PHE A 43 4.07 -14.62 3.17
CA PHE A 43 3.43 -13.43 3.74
C PHE A 43 4.33 -12.72 4.75
N ASN A 44 4.31 -11.39 4.72
CA ASN A 44 5.05 -10.50 5.60
C ASN A 44 4.10 -9.79 6.58
N PRO A 45 4.15 -10.08 7.89
CA PRO A 45 3.24 -9.50 8.87
C PRO A 45 3.70 -8.15 9.45
N ASN A 46 4.85 -7.63 9.01
CA ASN A 46 5.53 -6.51 9.69
C ASN A 46 5.19 -5.15 9.08
N GLN A 47 3.96 -4.96 8.62
CA GLN A 47 3.53 -3.69 8.04
C GLN A 47 2.41 -3.08 8.86
N GLN A 48 2.40 -1.75 8.84
CA GLN A 48 1.48 -0.95 9.61
C GLN A 48 1.18 0.34 8.87
N GLY A 49 0.19 1.05 9.37
CA GLY A 49 -0.16 2.34 8.84
C GLY A 49 -1.16 3.07 9.70
N SER A 50 -1.59 4.22 9.20
CA SER A 50 -2.61 5.04 9.82
C SER A 50 -3.78 5.26 8.88
N TYR A 51 -4.94 5.56 9.44
CA TYR A 51 -6.12 5.84 8.65
C TYR A 51 -7.03 6.86 9.35
N THR A 52 -7.86 7.52 8.53
CA THR A 52 -8.97 8.34 8.99
C THR A 52 -10.23 7.94 8.24
N VAL A 53 -11.37 8.05 8.90
CA VAL A 53 -12.69 7.90 8.26
C VAL A 53 -13.54 9.09 8.69
N ASN A 54 -14.02 9.83 7.71
CA ASN A 54 -14.90 10.97 7.88
C ASN A 54 -16.36 10.49 8.01
N PRO A 55 -17.25 11.32 8.59
CA PRO A 55 -18.68 10.97 8.74
C PRO A 55 -19.42 10.73 7.41
N ASP A 56 -18.89 11.20 6.28
CA ASP A 56 -19.42 10.97 4.93
C ASP A 56 -18.86 9.70 4.26
N CYS A 57 -18.20 8.85 5.05
CA CYS A 57 -17.55 7.60 4.64
C CYS A 57 -16.32 7.75 3.74
N THR A 58 -15.85 8.98 3.47
CA THR A 58 -14.55 9.20 2.84
C THR A 58 -13.43 9.09 3.88
N GLY A 59 -12.18 9.04 3.45
CA GLY A 59 -11.06 9.08 4.38
C GLY A 59 -9.72 8.94 3.69
N THR A 60 -8.70 8.70 4.50
CA THR A 60 -7.34 8.45 4.02
C THR A 60 -6.74 7.22 4.69
N MET A 61 -5.79 6.59 4.00
CA MET A 61 -4.89 5.58 4.56
C MET A 61 -3.46 5.91 4.16
N THR A 62 -2.51 5.69 5.08
CA THR A 62 -1.08 5.72 4.79
C THR A 62 -0.49 4.38 5.20
N VAL A 63 0.09 3.64 4.26
CA VAL A 63 0.83 2.40 4.53
C VAL A 63 2.30 2.76 4.68
N VAL A 64 2.94 2.26 5.74
CA VAL A 64 4.37 2.46 6.00
C VAL A 64 5.06 1.11 6.04
N TYR A 65 6.09 0.96 5.21
CA TYR A 65 6.95 -0.22 5.25
C TYR A 65 8.08 -0.03 6.26
N THR A 66 8.13 -0.93 7.24
CA THR A 66 9.11 -0.89 8.33
C THR A 66 10.31 -1.80 8.04
N ALA A 67 11.39 -1.61 8.80
CA ALA A 67 12.58 -2.44 8.68
C ALA A 67 12.29 -3.92 8.98
N GLY A 68 12.96 -4.82 8.26
CA GLY A 68 12.73 -6.28 8.37
C GLY A 68 11.67 -6.84 7.40
N GLY A 69 10.95 -5.95 6.70
CA GLY A 69 10.02 -6.31 5.63
C GLY A 69 10.70 -6.79 4.34
N ALA A 70 9.88 -7.04 3.31
CA ALA A 70 10.34 -7.37 1.96
C ALA A 70 10.86 -6.15 1.17
N VAL A 71 10.46 -4.94 1.56
CA VAL A 71 10.97 -3.71 0.97
C VAL A 71 11.75 -2.88 1.99
N PRO A 72 12.65 -2.01 1.52
CA PRO A 72 13.39 -1.10 2.39
C PRO A 72 12.45 -0.23 3.24
N ALA A 73 12.91 0.07 4.46
CA ALA A 73 12.17 0.94 5.36
C ALA A 73 12.03 2.36 4.80
N GLY A 74 10.87 2.97 5.02
CA GLY A 74 10.57 4.32 4.54
C GLY A 74 9.93 4.39 3.14
N VAL A 75 9.58 3.24 2.56
CA VAL A 75 8.59 3.20 1.49
C VAL A 75 7.22 3.51 2.11
N GLU A 76 6.45 4.37 1.47
CA GLU A 76 5.13 4.79 1.93
C GLU A 76 4.17 4.86 0.75
N THR A 77 2.89 4.57 0.99
CA THR A 77 1.82 4.81 0.02
C THR A 77 0.64 5.49 0.69
N ASP A 78 0.12 6.53 0.04
CA ASP A 78 -1.03 7.30 0.52
C ASP A 78 -2.23 7.06 -0.38
N LEU A 79 -3.37 6.78 0.26
CA LEU A 79 -4.62 6.42 -0.37
C LEU A 79 -5.72 7.37 0.06
N ASN A 80 -6.57 7.76 -0.89
CA ASN A 80 -7.90 8.26 -0.58
C ASN A 80 -8.87 7.07 -0.61
N ILE A 81 -9.65 6.92 0.45
CA ILE A 81 -10.54 5.77 0.62
C ILE A 81 -12.01 6.19 0.63
N VAL A 82 -12.87 5.25 0.24
CA VAL A 82 -14.31 5.27 0.47
C VAL A 82 -14.69 3.98 1.18
N VAL A 83 -15.36 4.12 2.31
CA VAL A 83 -15.98 3.01 3.05
C VAL A 83 -17.40 2.83 2.54
N ALA A 84 -17.68 1.67 1.97
CA ALA A 84 -18.95 1.37 1.32
C ALA A 84 -19.61 0.13 1.95
N SER A 85 -20.82 -0.18 1.48
CA SER A 85 -21.57 -1.40 1.86
C SER A 85 -21.67 -1.58 3.37
N ASP A 86 -22.13 -0.55 4.09
CA ASP A 86 -22.29 -0.55 5.55
C ASP A 86 -21.00 -0.92 6.32
N GLY A 87 -19.85 -0.46 5.81
CA GLY A 87 -18.55 -0.72 6.44
C GLY A 87 -17.96 -2.09 6.15
N THR A 88 -18.43 -2.77 5.10
CA THR A 88 -17.92 -4.10 4.70
C THR A 88 -17.03 -4.07 3.46
N LEU A 89 -16.97 -2.94 2.76
CA LEU A 89 -16.14 -2.71 1.58
C LEU A 89 -15.30 -1.44 1.78
N VAL A 90 -14.02 -1.49 1.43
CA VAL A 90 -13.13 -0.33 1.32
C VAL A 90 -12.62 -0.27 -0.10
N GLU A 91 -12.86 0.87 -0.75
CA GLU A 91 -12.41 1.20 -2.09
C GLU A 91 -11.38 2.31 -1.99
N SER A 92 -10.31 2.28 -2.77
CA SER A 92 -9.36 3.39 -2.76
C SER A 92 -8.48 3.48 -4.00
N VAL A 93 -7.88 4.66 -4.15
CA VAL A 93 -6.83 4.92 -5.13
C VAL A 93 -5.59 5.39 -4.39
N VAL A 94 -4.45 4.77 -4.67
CA VAL A 94 -3.14 5.25 -4.24
C VAL A 94 -2.78 6.44 -5.12
N TYR A 95 -2.62 7.62 -4.51
CA TYR A 95 -2.33 8.86 -5.24
C TYR A 95 -0.90 9.34 -5.06
N ARG A 96 -0.17 8.76 -4.10
CA ARG A 96 1.22 9.08 -3.79
C ARG A 96 1.93 7.84 -3.28
N ALA A 97 3.16 7.63 -3.75
CA ALA A 97 4.06 6.63 -3.21
C ALA A 97 5.46 7.24 -3.04
N VAL A 98 6.18 6.80 -2.01
CA VAL A 98 7.57 7.15 -1.75
C VAL A 98 8.40 5.90 -1.94
N THR A 99 9.43 5.96 -2.80
CA THR A 99 10.39 4.86 -2.99
C THR A 99 11.76 5.24 -2.43
N VAL A 100 12.57 4.21 -2.20
CA VAL A 100 13.98 4.37 -1.83
C VAL A 100 14.92 4.43 -3.04
N SER A 101 14.45 4.04 -4.22
CA SER A 101 15.22 4.11 -5.47
C SER A 101 14.35 3.99 -6.72
N GLY A 102 14.91 4.44 -7.84
CA GLY A 102 14.31 4.30 -9.16
C GLY A 102 15.14 5.06 -10.20
N SER A 103 14.92 4.77 -11.47
CA SER A 103 15.54 5.51 -12.57
C SER A 103 14.52 5.74 -13.66
N SER A 104 14.57 6.94 -14.25
CA SER A 104 13.84 7.26 -15.48
C SER A 104 14.22 6.31 -16.62
N GLY A 105 13.34 6.17 -17.60
CA GLY A 105 13.51 5.20 -18.69
C GLY A 105 14.69 5.46 -19.61
N ASN A 106 15.13 6.71 -19.70
CA ASN A 106 16.35 7.13 -20.38
C ASN A 106 17.60 7.08 -19.49
N GLY A 107 17.45 6.78 -18.19
CA GLY A 107 18.57 6.71 -17.24
C GLY A 107 19.11 8.05 -16.75
N ASP A 108 18.65 9.18 -17.31
CA ASP A 108 19.17 10.52 -17.01
C ASP A 108 18.81 11.02 -15.61
N VAL A 109 17.69 10.54 -15.07
CA VAL A 109 17.22 10.86 -13.72
C VAL A 109 17.24 9.63 -12.85
N THR A 110 17.96 9.73 -11.72
CA THR A 110 17.91 8.77 -10.62
C THR A 110 17.08 9.36 -9.49
N CYS A 111 16.16 8.55 -8.99
CA CYS A 111 15.29 8.86 -7.87
C CYS A 111 16.10 8.71 -6.56
N PRO A 112 16.39 9.81 -5.83
CA PRO A 112 17.09 9.72 -4.56
C PRO A 112 16.22 9.00 -3.51
N LYS A 113 16.81 8.65 -2.37
CA LYS A 113 16.05 8.08 -1.25
C LYS A 113 14.90 9.00 -0.86
N ASN A 114 13.72 8.42 -0.65
CA ASN A 114 12.46 9.11 -0.31
C ASN A 114 11.91 10.00 -1.43
N CYS A 115 12.18 9.67 -2.69
CA CYS A 115 11.57 10.36 -3.80
C CYS A 115 10.12 9.91 -4.01
N GLU A 116 9.27 10.86 -4.44
CA GLU A 116 7.89 10.58 -4.78
C GLU A 116 7.78 9.96 -6.19
N GLN A 117 6.99 8.91 -6.28
CA GLN A 117 6.62 8.25 -7.53
C GLN A 117 5.21 8.64 -7.93
N GLY A 118 5.02 8.81 -9.24
CA GLY A 118 3.68 8.73 -9.80
C GLY A 118 3.22 7.29 -9.83
N VAL A 119 2.14 7.01 -9.11
CA VAL A 119 1.51 5.69 -9.05
C VAL A 119 0.06 5.79 -9.47
N GLN A 120 -0.45 4.69 -9.98
CA GLN A 120 -1.87 4.50 -10.24
C GLN A 120 -2.21 3.08 -9.83
N GLU A 121 -2.54 2.93 -8.56
CA GLU A 121 -2.88 1.64 -7.96
C GLU A 121 -4.27 1.74 -7.36
N TYR A 122 -5.02 0.67 -7.53
CA TYR A 122 -6.35 0.52 -6.96
C TYR A 122 -6.30 -0.52 -5.86
N PHE A 123 -6.99 -0.23 -4.76
CA PHE A 123 -7.12 -1.16 -3.64
C PHE A 123 -8.61 -1.38 -3.36
N GLU A 124 -8.97 -2.67 -3.33
CA GLU A 124 -10.27 -3.17 -2.91
C GLU A 124 -10.07 -4.07 -1.68
N GLY A 125 -10.77 -3.76 -0.60
CA GLY A 125 -10.77 -4.54 0.63
C GLY A 125 -12.17 -4.98 1.00
N ARG A 126 -12.37 -6.29 1.23
CA ARG A 126 -13.62 -6.84 1.75
C ARG A 126 -13.46 -7.31 3.18
N LYS A 127 -14.45 -7.05 4.02
CA LYS A 127 -14.48 -7.55 5.39
C LYS A 127 -14.64 -9.07 5.38
N ILE A 128 -13.63 -9.80 5.87
CA ILE A 128 -13.63 -11.27 5.92
C ILE A 128 -13.78 -11.85 7.34
N LEU A 129 -13.76 -11.00 8.37
CA LEU A 129 -13.92 -11.41 9.77
C LEU A 129 -14.93 -10.49 10.47
N VAL A 130 -15.91 -11.09 11.14
CA VAL A 130 -16.82 -10.41 12.06
C VAL A 130 -16.60 -11.01 13.44
N PHE A 131 -16.14 -10.21 14.40
CA PHE A 131 -16.19 -10.62 15.81
C PHE A 131 -17.63 -10.42 16.32
N GLY A 132 -18.33 -11.52 16.64
CA GLY A 132 -19.72 -11.59 17.12
C GLY A 132 -20.73 -11.79 15.98
N PHE A 133 -21.49 -12.87 15.85
CA PHE A 133 -22.02 -13.85 16.81
C PHE A 133 -21.66 -15.29 16.41
N ARG A 134 -21.18 -16.08 17.37
CA ARG A 134 -21.43 -17.51 17.46
C ARG A 134 -22.29 -17.73 18.70
#